data_AF-A0AAU7BXI0-F1
#
_entry.id   AF-A0AAU7BXI0-F1
#
_cell.length_a   1.000
_cell.length_b   1.000
_cell.length_c   1.000
_cell.angle_alpha   90.00
_cell.angle_beta   90.00
_cell.angle_gamma   90.00
#
_symmetry.space_group_name_H-M   'P 1'
#
loop_
_entity.id
_entity.type
_entity.pdbx_description
1 polymer ?
#
loop_
_entity_poly.entity_id
_entity_poly.type
_entity_poly.pdbx_seq_one_letter_code
_entity_poly.pdbx_strand_id
1 'polypeptide(L)'
;MIRTITTICFLVFFVETSFSQVGGESTYQFLNLISSPRQAALGGKVITNVDYDVTQGLYNPATINVEMDNQLALNYTSYLGGIGYGSAAYAYTIDRRTQTIHAGVTYINYGNFDGYDENGESTGNFSGSETALSVGYATQIGYSDFYAGANLKLITSKLEQYSSFGVAIDLGLLYINENIDFNAAIAVRNLGSQITTYAGLREPLPFEVDFGMSQTLEHVPLRWHMTFENLQEWPIGRPNPARATSDLEGNQTQEKVSFFNNAFRHLILGAELFPDKGFNIRLGYSFRRAEELRILEQRNFSGLSFGVGIKMKKMRFSYSHARYTSASNASFFGLQIDLQ
;
A
#
# COMPACT_ATOMS: atom_id res chain seq x y z
N MET A 1 24.17 36.42 42.92
CA MET A 1 23.18 35.33 42.95
C MET A 1 21.98 35.59 42.04
N ILE A 2 21.27 36.73 42.14
CA ILE A 2 20.05 36.98 41.36
C ILE A 2 20.30 37.00 39.83
N ARG A 3 21.39 37.64 39.37
CA ARG A 3 21.74 37.67 37.92
C ARG A 3 22.00 36.28 37.33
N THR A 4 22.71 35.41 38.06
CA THR A 4 23.02 34.04 37.63
C THR A 4 21.76 33.16 37.54
N ILE A 5 20.79 33.38 38.43
CA ILE A 5 19.50 32.67 38.42
C ILE A 5 18.64 33.12 37.22
N THR A 6 18.62 34.42 36.89
CA THR A 6 17.92 34.90 35.67
C THR A 6 18.54 34.38 34.38
N THR A 7 19.87 34.24 34.29
CA THR A 7 20.52 33.68 33.09
C THR A 7 20.23 32.18 32.93
N ILE A 8 20.15 31.43 34.04
CA ILE A 8 19.77 30.01 34.02
C ILE A 8 18.28 29.84 33.65
N CYS A 9 17.38 30.69 34.17
CA CYS A 9 15.96 30.67 33.79
C CYS A 9 15.72 31.05 32.32
N PHE A 10 16.55 31.90 31.72
CA PHE A 10 16.42 32.28 30.30
C PHE A 10 16.90 31.18 29.34
N LEU A 11 17.86 30.34 29.77
CA LEU A 11 18.37 29.20 29.01
C LEU A 11 17.43 27.98 29.01
N VAL A 12 16.60 27.82 30.04
CA VAL A 12 15.61 26.73 30.14
C VAL A 12 14.38 26.98 29.24
N PHE A 13 14.14 28.22 28.81
CA PHE A 13 13.02 28.57 27.92
C PHE A 13 13.31 28.41 26.42
N PHE A 14 14.51 27.98 26.03
CA PHE A 14 14.92 27.73 24.64
C PHE A 14 15.07 26.23 24.32
N VAL A 15 14.21 25.38 24.89
CA VAL A 15 14.05 24.02 24.37
C VAL A 15 13.15 24.10 23.14
N GLU A 16 13.73 24.44 22.00
CA GLU A 16 13.06 24.21 20.73
C GLU A 16 12.98 22.70 20.50
N THR A 17 11.77 22.16 20.50
CA THR A 17 11.52 20.80 20.05
C THR A 17 11.70 20.79 18.54
N SER A 18 12.87 20.40 18.07
CA SER A 18 13.12 20.12 16.66
C SER A 18 12.27 18.91 16.25
N PHE A 19 11.19 19.14 15.51
CA PHE A 19 10.51 18.04 14.83
C PHE A 19 11.38 17.64 13.63
N SER A 20 11.88 16.40 13.65
CA SER A 20 12.60 15.80 12.52
C SER A 20 11.68 15.66 11.30
N GLN A 21 12.29 15.40 10.15
CA GLN A 21 11.69 15.25 8.83
C GLN A 21 10.43 14.36 8.87
N VAL A 22 9.40 14.76 8.12
CA VAL A 22 8.21 13.94 7.88
C VAL A 22 8.61 12.76 6.99
N GLY A 23 8.71 11.56 7.56
CA GLY A 23 9.09 10.33 6.86
C GLY A 23 9.68 9.28 7.81
N GLY A 24 9.51 7.99 7.49
CA GLY A 24 10.03 6.91 8.34
C GLY A 24 9.27 6.69 9.65
N GLU A 25 7.98 7.06 9.71
CA GLU A 25 7.16 6.97 10.92
C GLU A 25 6.91 5.53 11.39
N SER A 26 7.15 4.55 10.52
CA SER A 26 7.00 3.14 10.84
C SER A 26 8.01 2.30 10.08
N THR A 27 8.35 1.14 10.63
CA THR A 27 9.22 0.16 9.99
C THR A 27 8.43 -0.72 9.01
N TYR A 28 9.11 -1.50 8.17
CA TYR A 28 8.49 -2.44 7.22
C TYR A 28 7.49 -1.80 6.25
N GLN A 29 7.73 -0.56 5.81
CA GLN A 29 6.83 0.20 4.93
C GLN A 29 6.50 -0.52 3.61
N PHE A 30 7.34 -1.48 3.19
CA PHE A 30 7.09 -2.31 2.02
C PHE A 30 5.75 -3.06 2.06
N LEU A 31 5.20 -3.33 3.24
CA LEU A 31 3.90 -3.99 3.43
C LEU A 31 2.72 -3.21 2.82
N ASN A 32 2.86 -1.88 2.69
CA ASN A 32 1.84 -1.02 2.10
C ASN A 32 2.12 -0.65 0.64
N LEU A 33 3.18 -1.19 0.04
CA LEU A 33 3.45 -1.01 -1.39
C LEU A 33 2.50 -1.84 -2.26
N ILE A 34 2.27 -1.34 -3.47
CA ILE A 34 1.30 -1.92 -4.41
C ILE A 34 1.80 -3.26 -4.94
N SER A 35 1.19 -4.37 -4.53
CA SER A 35 1.70 -5.72 -4.80
C SER A 35 1.21 -6.36 -6.10
N SER A 36 0.22 -5.80 -6.80
CA SER A 36 -0.24 -6.33 -8.10
C SER A 36 -0.55 -5.23 -9.13
N PRO A 37 -0.45 -5.52 -10.44
CA PRO A 37 -0.80 -4.55 -11.47
C PRO A 37 -2.27 -4.14 -11.41
N ARG A 38 -3.19 -5.09 -11.13
CA ARG A 38 -4.62 -4.77 -11.01
C ARG A 38 -4.86 -3.70 -9.95
N GLN A 39 -4.22 -3.83 -8.79
CA GLN A 39 -4.27 -2.84 -7.73
C GLN A 39 -3.69 -1.50 -8.17
N ALA A 40 -2.52 -1.52 -8.83
CA ALA A 40 -1.88 -0.32 -9.36
C ALA A 40 -2.80 0.44 -10.33
N ALA A 41 -3.42 -0.28 -11.28
CA ALA A 41 -4.29 0.30 -12.28
C ALA A 41 -5.56 0.95 -11.71
N LEU A 42 -6.07 0.43 -10.59
CA LEU A 42 -7.27 0.93 -9.92
C LEU A 42 -6.97 1.99 -8.85
N GLY A 43 -5.78 2.59 -8.89
CA GLY A 43 -5.41 3.70 -8.00
C GLY A 43 -4.61 3.28 -6.77
N GLY A 44 -4.31 1.99 -6.62
CA GLY A 44 -3.34 1.44 -5.66
C GLY A 44 -3.92 0.58 -4.55
N LYS A 45 -5.19 0.80 -4.18
CA LYS A 45 -5.83 0.07 -3.09
C LYS A 45 -7.32 -0.17 -3.32
N VAL A 46 -7.66 -1.39 -3.70
CA VAL A 46 -9.01 -1.91 -3.84
C VAL A 46 -9.14 -3.14 -2.96
N ILE A 47 -10.12 -3.13 -2.07
CA ILE A 47 -10.32 -4.17 -1.04
C ILE A 47 -11.64 -4.93 -1.20
N THR A 48 -12.34 -4.74 -2.32
CA THR A 48 -13.71 -5.24 -2.53
C THR A 48 -13.83 -6.24 -3.67
N ASN A 49 -12.73 -6.61 -4.33
CA ASN A 49 -12.75 -7.55 -5.44
C ASN A 49 -12.83 -8.97 -4.91
N VAL A 50 -13.86 -9.69 -5.35
CA VAL A 50 -14.10 -11.09 -4.97
C VAL A 50 -14.19 -11.87 -6.27
N ASP A 51 -13.07 -12.44 -6.68
CA ASP A 51 -12.96 -13.23 -7.90
C ASP A 51 -11.74 -14.16 -7.81
N TYR A 52 -11.33 -14.68 -8.96
CA TYR A 52 -10.15 -15.54 -9.15
C TYR A 52 -8.81 -14.93 -8.70
N ASP A 53 -8.68 -13.61 -8.55
CA ASP A 53 -7.41 -12.92 -8.26
C ASP A 53 -6.91 -13.15 -6.82
N VAL A 54 -6.05 -14.15 -6.65
CA VAL A 54 -5.42 -14.47 -5.35
C VAL A 54 -4.66 -13.31 -4.70
N THR A 55 -4.24 -12.30 -5.47
CA THR A 55 -3.54 -11.15 -4.89
C THR A 55 -4.44 -10.32 -3.97
N GLN A 56 -5.77 -10.42 -4.12
CA GLN A 56 -6.73 -9.73 -3.24
C GLN A 56 -6.62 -10.20 -1.80
N GLY A 57 -6.31 -11.48 -1.58
CA GLY A 57 -6.09 -12.05 -0.25
C GLY A 57 -4.97 -11.36 0.52
N LEU A 58 -3.99 -10.72 -0.16
CA LEU A 58 -2.92 -9.94 0.49
C LEU A 58 -3.38 -8.57 1.01
N TYR A 59 -4.47 -8.03 0.48
CA TYR A 59 -5.01 -6.71 0.84
C TYR A 59 -6.18 -6.82 1.80
N ASN A 60 -7.12 -7.70 1.48
CA ASN A 60 -8.28 -7.98 2.32
C ASN A 60 -8.47 -9.49 2.44
N PRO A 61 -8.15 -10.11 3.58
CA PRO A 61 -8.34 -11.54 3.73
C PRO A 61 -9.80 -11.96 3.59
N ALA A 62 -10.80 -11.10 3.82
CA ALA A 62 -12.21 -11.45 3.66
C ALA A 62 -12.63 -11.70 2.20
N THR A 63 -11.79 -11.36 1.22
CA THR A 63 -12.07 -11.68 -0.19
C THR A 63 -11.61 -13.08 -0.59
N ILE A 64 -10.91 -13.82 0.28
CA ILE A 64 -10.48 -15.20 0.00
C ILE A 64 -11.73 -16.04 -0.25
N ASN A 65 -11.80 -16.68 -1.42
CA ASN A 65 -13.00 -17.36 -1.89
C ASN A 65 -12.64 -18.56 -2.78
N VAL A 66 -13.64 -19.38 -3.09
CA VAL A 66 -13.47 -20.64 -3.84
C VAL A 66 -12.98 -20.45 -5.28
N GLU A 67 -13.24 -19.30 -5.92
CA GLU A 67 -12.75 -19.02 -7.29
C GLU A 67 -11.22 -18.86 -7.35
N MET A 68 -10.59 -18.63 -6.20
CA MET A 68 -9.14 -18.57 -6.07
C MET A 68 -8.49 -19.97 -6.06
N ASP A 69 -9.26 -21.04 -5.99
CA ASP A 69 -8.74 -22.40 -5.92
C ASP A 69 -7.78 -22.71 -7.08
N ASN A 70 -6.58 -23.19 -6.75
CA ASN A 70 -5.51 -23.53 -7.69
C ASN A 70 -5.06 -22.36 -8.59
N GLN A 71 -5.35 -21.10 -8.19
CA GLN A 71 -4.83 -19.92 -8.85
C GLN A 71 -3.47 -19.55 -8.25
N LEU A 72 -2.48 -19.31 -9.10
CA LEU A 72 -1.16 -18.78 -8.74
C LEU A 72 -0.99 -17.40 -9.39
N ALA A 73 -0.63 -16.37 -8.62
CA ALA A 73 -0.24 -15.07 -9.15
C ALA A 73 1.22 -14.78 -8.84
N LEU A 74 1.91 -14.20 -9.82
CA LEU A 74 3.27 -13.68 -9.72
C LEU A 74 3.27 -12.25 -10.24
N ASN A 75 3.75 -11.31 -9.44
CA ASN A 75 3.81 -9.90 -9.80
C ASN A 75 5.20 -9.35 -9.55
N TYR A 76 5.61 -8.42 -10.41
CA TYR A 76 6.88 -7.72 -10.31
C TYR A 76 6.71 -6.27 -10.76
N THR A 77 7.41 -5.37 -10.07
CA THR A 77 7.57 -3.99 -10.48
C THR A 77 9.01 -3.55 -10.28
N SER A 78 9.54 -2.86 -11.29
CA SER A 78 10.74 -2.05 -11.11
C SER A 78 10.27 -0.73 -10.52
N TYR A 79 10.51 -0.58 -9.23
CA TYR A 79 10.16 0.60 -8.46
C TYR A 79 11.23 1.68 -8.62
N LEU A 80 10.98 2.84 -8.03
CA LEU A 80 11.84 4.02 -8.13
C LEU A 80 13.26 3.71 -7.63
N GLY A 81 14.28 4.27 -8.28
CA GLY A 81 15.67 4.16 -7.80
C GLY A 81 16.31 2.78 -7.98
N GLY A 82 15.81 1.94 -8.88
CA GLY A 82 16.35 0.59 -9.11
C GLY A 82 15.87 -0.46 -8.10
N ILE A 83 14.94 -0.09 -7.22
CA ILE A 83 14.32 -0.98 -6.24
C ILE A 83 13.47 -2.03 -6.97
N GLY A 84 13.67 -3.30 -6.66
CA GLY A 84 12.81 -4.39 -7.12
C GLY A 84 11.74 -4.71 -6.10
N TYR A 85 10.47 -4.73 -6.48
CA TYR A 85 9.38 -5.18 -5.61
C TYR A 85 8.55 -6.26 -6.33
N GLY A 86 8.17 -7.30 -5.60
CA GLY A 86 7.41 -8.41 -6.16
C GLY A 86 6.53 -9.11 -5.16
N SER A 87 5.51 -9.79 -5.66
CA SER A 87 4.64 -10.65 -4.86
C SER A 87 4.35 -11.96 -5.57
N ALA A 88 4.11 -13.01 -4.78
CA ALA A 88 3.52 -14.24 -5.24
C ALA A 88 2.39 -14.63 -4.31
N ALA A 89 1.29 -15.14 -4.84
CA ALA A 89 0.13 -15.56 -4.06
C ALA A 89 -0.47 -16.83 -4.67
N TYR A 90 -0.99 -17.69 -3.82
CA TYR A 90 -1.62 -18.95 -4.19
C TYR A 90 -2.77 -19.24 -3.24
N ALA A 91 -3.83 -19.87 -3.74
CA ALA A 91 -4.90 -20.36 -2.88
C ALA A 91 -5.32 -21.79 -3.26
N TYR A 92 -5.78 -22.52 -2.25
CA TYR A 92 -6.21 -23.89 -2.38
C TYR A 92 -7.45 -24.14 -1.53
N THR A 93 -8.45 -24.78 -2.11
CA THR A 93 -9.69 -25.15 -1.45
C THR A 93 -9.61 -26.61 -1.01
N ILE A 94 -9.64 -26.82 0.31
CA ILE A 94 -9.56 -28.15 0.92
C ILE A 94 -10.87 -28.93 0.71
N ASP A 95 -12.00 -28.27 0.90
CA ASP A 95 -13.33 -28.87 0.70
C ASP A 95 -14.29 -27.85 0.07
N ARG A 96 -15.24 -28.35 -0.74
CA ARG A 96 -16.28 -27.57 -1.41
C ARG A 96 -17.25 -26.89 -0.45
N ARG A 97 -17.19 -27.21 0.86
CA ARG A 97 -17.90 -26.53 1.95
C ARG A 97 -17.02 -25.47 2.63
N THR A 98 -16.43 -24.58 1.81
CA THR A 98 -15.91 -23.25 2.18
C THR A 98 -14.53 -23.14 2.85
N GLN A 99 -13.64 -24.12 2.71
CA GLN A 99 -12.30 -24.02 3.32
C GLN A 99 -11.21 -23.68 2.30
N THR A 100 -11.16 -22.42 1.87
CA THR A 100 -10.08 -21.91 1.03
C THR A 100 -8.96 -21.32 1.89
N ILE A 101 -7.76 -21.86 1.76
CA ILE A 101 -6.55 -21.32 2.37
C ILE A 101 -5.80 -20.52 1.32
N HIS A 102 -5.35 -19.33 1.71
CA HIS A 102 -4.51 -18.46 0.90
C HIS A 102 -3.11 -18.40 1.50
N ALA A 103 -2.09 -18.41 0.66
CA ALA A 103 -0.70 -18.18 1.04
C ALA A 103 -0.06 -17.21 0.06
N GLY A 104 0.79 -16.33 0.55
CA GLY A 104 1.49 -15.39 -0.31
C GLY A 104 2.78 -14.88 0.30
N VAL A 105 3.60 -14.29 -0.55
CA VAL A 105 4.87 -13.66 -0.20
C VAL A 105 4.98 -12.32 -0.91
N THR A 106 5.43 -11.31 -0.18
CA THR A 106 5.83 -10.01 -0.73
C THR A 106 7.30 -9.78 -0.43
N TYR A 107 8.06 -9.33 -1.42
CA TYR A 107 9.50 -9.16 -1.33
C TYR A 107 9.92 -7.81 -1.92
N ILE A 108 10.78 -7.10 -1.21
CA ILE A 108 11.45 -5.89 -1.69
C ILE A 108 12.96 -6.07 -1.64
N ASN A 109 13.63 -5.59 -2.69
CA ASN A 109 15.08 -5.49 -2.78
C ASN A 109 15.44 -4.03 -3.09
N TYR A 110 16.24 -3.42 -2.22
CA TYR A 110 16.59 -2.00 -2.33
C TYR A 110 17.69 -1.71 -3.37
N GLY A 111 18.24 -2.72 -4.02
CA GLY A 111 19.39 -2.60 -4.91
C GLY A 111 20.72 -2.64 -4.14
N ASN A 112 21.79 -2.24 -4.81
CA ASN A 112 23.13 -2.14 -4.23
C ASN A 112 23.52 -0.67 -4.10
N PHE A 113 24.10 -0.33 -2.96
CA PHE A 113 24.62 1.00 -2.66
C PHE A 113 26.12 0.92 -2.46
N ASP A 114 26.84 1.97 -2.86
CA ASP A 114 28.26 2.09 -2.60
C ASP A 114 28.48 2.63 -1.19
N GLY A 115 29.25 1.91 -0.38
CA GLY A 115 29.61 2.29 0.98
C GLY A 115 30.89 3.10 1.01
N TYR A 116 30.91 4.12 1.89
CA TYR A 116 32.06 4.97 2.18
C TYR A 116 32.13 5.23 3.68
N ASP A 117 33.35 5.33 4.21
CA ASP A 117 33.59 5.74 5.59
C ASP A 117 33.56 7.27 5.76
N GLU A 118 33.77 7.75 6.98
CA GLU A 118 33.79 9.18 7.32
C GLU A 118 34.93 9.97 6.64
N ASN A 119 35.96 9.29 6.15
CA ASN A 119 37.08 9.88 5.41
C ASN A 119 36.85 9.82 3.89
N GLY A 120 35.74 9.24 3.43
CA GLY A 120 35.42 9.05 2.02
C GLY A 120 36.12 7.85 1.37
N GLU A 121 36.72 6.97 2.16
CA GLU A 121 37.31 5.72 1.66
C GLU A 121 36.21 4.67 1.47
N SER A 122 36.25 3.92 0.37
CA SER A 122 35.19 2.95 0.06
C SER A 122 35.21 1.76 1.03
N THR A 123 34.05 1.43 1.59
CA THR A 123 33.84 0.26 2.46
C THR A 123 33.26 -0.95 1.70
N GLY A 124 33.12 -0.84 0.37
CA GLY A 124 32.47 -1.82 -0.49
C GLY A 124 30.96 -1.60 -0.61
N ASN A 125 30.28 -2.50 -1.33
CA ASN A 125 28.86 -2.35 -1.61
C ASN A 125 28.00 -3.00 -0.52
N PHE A 126 26.90 -2.34 -0.15
CA PHE A 126 25.89 -2.88 0.74
C PHE A 126 24.51 -2.93 0.07
N SER A 127 23.61 -3.74 0.63
CA SER A 127 22.25 -3.93 0.11
C SER A 127 21.29 -4.16 1.26
N GLY A 128 19.99 -4.05 0.97
CA GLY A 128 18.91 -4.40 1.88
C GLY A 128 17.80 -5.14 1.16
N SER A 129 17.14 -6.03 1.88
CA SER A 129 15.92 -6.70 1.42
C SER A 129 15.00 -7.07 2.56
N GLU A 130 13.71 -7.14 2.25
CA GLU A 130 12.68 -7.50 3.21
C GLU A 130 11.69 -8.45 2.55
N THR A 131 11.18 -9.37 3.36
CA THR A 131 10.23 -10.40 2.93
C THR A 131 9.12 -10.50 3.95
N ALA A 132 7.87 -10.57 3.50
CA ALA A 132 6.75 -10.97 4.34
C ALA A 132 6.09 -12.21 3.75
N LEU A 133 5.94 -13.25 4.57
CA LEU A 133 5.14 -14.44 4.28
C LEU A 133 3.77 -14.26 4.94
N SER A 134 2.69 -14.45 4.19
CA SER A 134 1.32 -14.36 4.68
C SER A 134 0.57 -15.66 4.48
N VAL A 135 -0.20 -16.09 5.48
CA VAL A 135 -1.18 -17.18 5.36
C VAL A 135 -2.54 -16.67 5.81
N GLY A 136 -3.56 -16.94 5.02
CA GLY A 136 -4.88 -16.36 5.13
C GLY A 136 -6.00 -17.37 5.06
N TYR A 137 -7.11 -17.02 5.72
CA TYR A 137 -8.36 -17.77 5.66
C TYR A 137 -9.55 -16.81 5.75
N ALA A 138 -10.65 -17.16 5.09
CA ALA A 138 -11.92 -16.45 5.19
C ALA A 138 -13.09 -17.40 5.38
N THR A 139 -14.16 -16.88 5.96
CA THR A 139 -15.40 -17.61 6.18
C THR A 139 -16.60 -16.69 6.09
N GLN A 140 -17.73 -17.25 5.66
CA GLN A 140 -19.02 -16.57 5.69
C GLN A 140 -19.56 -16.55 7.12
N ILE A 141 -20.10 -15.41 7.55
CA ILE A 141 -20.67 -15.24 8.88
C ILE A 141 -22.10 -15.78 8.87
N GLY A 142 -22.27 -17.03 9.30
CA GLY A 142 -23.58 -17.70 9.33
C GLY A 142 -24.21 -17.78 7.94
N TYR A 143 -25.53 -17.58 7.86
CA TYR A 143 -26.27 -17.51 6.58
C TYR A 143 -26.55 -16.06 6.19
N SER A 144 -25.51 -15.22 6.23
CA SER A 144 -25.61 -13.80 5.89
C SER A 144 -24.69 -13.43 4.73
N ASP A 145 -24.91 -12.24 4.20
CA ASP A 145 -24.11 -11.63 3.13
C ASP A 145 -22.75 -11.09 3.61
N PHE A 146 -22.34 -11.40 4.84
CA PHE A 146 -21.09 -10.96 5.44
C PHE A 146 -20.03 -12.06 5.47
N TYR A 147 -18.80 -11.68 5.16
CA TYR A 147 -17.62 -12.53 5.15
C TYR A 147 -16.54 -11.91 6.02
N ALA A 148 -15.88 -12.72 6.84
CA ALA A 148 -14.75 -12.30 7.65
C ALA A 148 -13.51 -13.10 7.27
N GLY A 149 -12.35 -12.45 7.27
CA GLY A 149 -11.09 -13.12 7.02
C GLY A 149 -9.96 -12.59 7.89
N ALA A 150 -8.92 -13.39 8.03
CA ALA A 150 -7.70 -13.02 8.72
C ALA A 150 -6.46 -13.51 7.95
N ASN A 151 -5.39 -12.71 7.96
CA ASN A 151 -4.04 -13.12 7.55
C ASN A 151 -3.10 -13.06 8.73
N LEU A 152 -2.21 -14.05 8.86
CA LEU A 152 -1.00 -13.96 9.68
C LEU A 152 0.20 -13.65 8.77
N LYS A 153 1.00 -12.65 9.13
CA LYS A 153 2.22 -12.25 8.43
C LYS A 153 3.46 -12.47 9.31
N LEU A 154 4.46 -13.14 8.75
CA LEU A 154 5.81 -13.22 9.30
C LEU A 154 6.73 -12.36 8.44
N ILE A 155 7.40 -11.39 9.06
CA ILE A 155 8.16 -10.34 8.38
C ILE A 155 9.62 -10.49 8.76
N THR A 156 10.50 -10.52 7.77
CA THR A 156 11.94 -10.46 7.96
C THR A 156 12.50 -9.30 7.16
N SER A 157 13.38 -8.53 7.78
CA SER A 157 14.07 -7.42 7.16
C SER A 157 15.54 -7.49 7.46
N LYS A 158 16.34 -7.27 6.43
CA LYS A 158 17.79 -7.13 6.53
C LYS A 158 18.21 -5.87 5.80
N LEU A 159 18.78 -4.94 6.54
CA LEU A 159 19.33 -3.69 6.04
C LEU A 159 20.83 -3.71 6.34
N GLU A 160 21.64 -4.01 5.33
CA GLU A 160 23.08 -4.25 5.48
C GLU A 160 23.39 -5.31 6.56
N GLN A 161 23.88 -4.89 7.73
CA GLN A 161 24.25 -5.73 8.86
C GLN A 161 23.13 -5.86 9.90
N TYR A 162 22.14 -4.97 9.84
CA TYR A 162 21.03 -4.94 10.78
C TYR A 162 19.91 -5.87 10.30
N SER A 163 19.33 -6.61 11.24
CA SER A 163 18.19 -7.49 10.94
C SER A 163 17.08 -7.31 11.95
N SER A 164 15.85 -7.52 11.49
CA SER A 164 14.66 -7.37 12.30
C SER A 164 13.61 -8.38 11.85
N PHE A 165 12.93 -8.97 12.82
CA PHE A 165 11.84 -9.91 12.60
C PHE A 165 10.56 -9.33 13.22
N GLY A 166 9.46 -9.39 12.48
CA GLY A 166 8.16 -8.85 12.87
C GLY A 166 7.04 -9.85 12.64
N VAL A 167 5.94 -9.66 13.35
CA VAL A 167 4.71 -10.41 13.15
C VAL A 167 3.56 -9.43 13.08
N ALA A 168 2.64 -9.66 12.14
CA ALA A 168 1.44 -8.85 11.98
C ALA A 168 0.23 -9.71 11.62
N ILE A 169 -0.96 -9.17 11.86
CA ILE A 169 -2.22 -9.75 11.46
C ILE A 169 -2.96 -8.71 10.60
N ASP A 170 -3.62 -9.19 9.54
CA ASP A 170 -4.66 -8.42 8.86
C ASP A 170 -6.03 -9.02 9.17
N LEU A 171 -7.04 -8.17 9.29
CA LEU A 171 -8.42 -8.55 9.47
C LEU A 171 -9.28 -7.89 8.39
N GLY A 172 -10.25 -8.63 7.88
CA GLY A 172 -11.17 -8.16 6.86
C GLY A 172 -12.61 -8.45 7.24
N LEU A 173 -13.50 -7.51 6.94
CA LEU A 173 -14.94 -7.71 6.90
C LEU A 173 -15.45 -7.25 5.54
N LEU A 174 -16.25 -8.08 4.89
CA LEU A 174 -16.76 -7.86 3.55
C LEU A 174 -18.28 -8.12 3.55
N TYR A 175 -19.02 -7.26 2.90
CA TYR A 175 -20.45 -7.37 2.61
C TYR A 175 -20.64 -7.51 1.11
N ILE A 176 -21.39 -8.52 0.68
CA ILE A 176 -21.66 -8.81 -0.74
C ILE A 176 -23.17 -8.79 -0.96
N ASN A 177 -23.65 -7.92 -1.85
CA ASN A 177 -25.03 -7.93 -2.30
C ASN A 177 -25.09 -8.40 -3.76
N GLU A 178 -25.46 -9.67 -3.95
CA GLU A 178 -25.51 -10.30 -5.27
C GLU A 178 -26.59 -9.70 -6.18
N ASN A 179 -27.68 -9.14 -5.63
CA ASN A 179 -28.79 -8.63 -6.45
C ASN A 179 -28.41 -7.40 -7.27
N ILE A 180 -27.46 -6.60 -6.78
CA ILE A 180 -27.03 -5.35 -7.42
C ILE A 180 -25.52 -5.34 -7.72
N ASP A 181 -24.86 -6.50 -7.59
CA ASP A 181 -23.41 -6.69 -7.69
C ASP A 181 -22.62 -5.60 -6.95
N PHE A 182 -22.96 -5.40 -5.68
CA PHE A 182 -22.34 -4.40 -4.79
C PHE A 182 -21.53 -5.08 -3.69
N ASN A 183 -20.29 -4.64 -3.52
CA ASN A 183 -19.42 -5.09 -2.43
C ASN A 183 -18.98 -3.89 -1.59
N ALA A 184 -18.99 -4.04 -0.27
CA ALA A 184 -18.39 -3.09 0.66
C ALA A 184 -17.47 -3.84 1.64
N ALA A 185 -16.34 -3.25 2.01
CA ALA A 185 -15.38 -3.89 2.89
C ALA A 185 -14.71 -2.91 3.84
N ILE A 186 -14.33 -3.42 5.01
CA ILE A 186 -13.38 -2.78 5.93
C ILE A 186 -12.19 -3.73 6.05
N ALA A 187 -10.98 -3.19 5.89
CA ALA A 187 -9.74 -3.93 6.09
C ALA A 187 -8.89 -3.22 7.15
N VAL A 188 -8.38 -3.99 8.11
CA VAL A 188 -7.42 -3.57 9.12
C VAL A 188 -6.13 -4.31 8.85
N ARG A 189 -5.10 -3.61 8.39
CA ARG A 189 -3.85 -4.18 7.87
C ARG A 189 -2.68 -3.89 8.80
N ASN A 190 -1.77 -4.85 8.86
CA ASN A 190 -0.48 -4.76 9.57
C ASN A 190 -0.61 -4.48 11.09
N LEU A 191 -1.64 -5.02 11.74
CA LEU A 191 -1.76 -4.95 13.20
C LEU A 191 -0.72 -5.89 13.84
N GLY A 192 0.34 -5.35 14.42
CA GLY A 192 1.43 -6.16 14.93
C GLY A 192 2.58 -5.39 15.57
N SER A 193 3.72 -6.05 15.71
CA SER A 193 4.93 -5.49 16.33
C SER A 193 6.19 -6.17 15.80
N GLN A 194 7.31 -5.46 15.88
CA GLN A 194 8.64 -6.09 15.82
C GLN A 194 8.80 -7.07 16.99
N ILE A 195 9.33 -8.25 16.71
CA ILE A 195 9.81 -9.22 17.71
C ILE A 195 11.27 -8.92 18.03
N THR A 196 12.09 -8.72 17.00
CA THR A 196 13.48 -8.26 17.12
C THR A 196 13.64 -6.92 16.42
N THR A 197 14.43 -6.03 17.01
CA THR A 197 14.69 -4.67 16.51
C THR A 197 16.03 -4.60 15.80
N TYR A 198 16.20 -3.68 14.86
CA TYR A 198 17.49 -3.44 14.20
C TYR A 198 18.59 -3.02 15.18
N ALA A 199 18.28 -2.08 16.09
CA ALA A 199 19.28 -1.45 16.97
C ALA A 199 18.70 -1.11 18.37
N GLY A 200 17.89 -2.00 18.95
CA GLY A 200 17.33 -1.86 20.31
C GLY A 200 16.12 -0.93 20.43
N LEU A 201 15.86 -0.08 19.45
CA LEU A 201 14.63 0.72 19.39
C LEU A 201 13.51 -0.06 18.69
N ARG A 202 12.34 -0.11 19.33
CA ARG A 202 11.13 -0.69 18.76
C ARG A 202 10.33 0.40 18.05
N GLU A 203 10.05 0.16 16.78
CA GLU A 203 9.30 1.06 15.90
C GLU A 203 7.93 0.45 15.58
N PRO A 204 6.89 1.27 15.37
CA PRO A 204 5.58 0.76 14.99
C PRO A 204 5.61 0.15 13.59
N LEU A 205 4.66 -0.75 13.33
CA LEU A 205 4.36 -1.27 11.99
C LEU A 205 3.51 -0.25 11.21
N PRO A 206 3.41 -0.39 9.86
CA PRO A 206 2.64 0.52 9.01
C PRO A 206 1.15 0.16 9.08
N PHE A 207 0.58 0.32 10.27
CA PHE A 207 -0.80 0.01 10.58
C PHE A 207 -1.74 0.87 9.73
N GLU A 208 -2.75 0.23 9.14
CA GLU A 208 -3.66 0.90 8.20
C GLU A 208 -5.09 0.36 8.33
N VAL A 209 -6.07 1.27 8.32
CA VAL A 209 -7.50 0.95 8.29
C VAL A 209 -8.10 1.56 7.03
N ASP A 210 -8.72 0.71 6.22
CA ASP A 210 -9.32 1.11 4.95
C ASP A 210 -10.80 0.71 4.89
N PHE A 211 -11.60 1.54 4.24
CA PHE A 211 -12.98 1.23 3.87
C PHE A 211 -13.13 1.31 2.36
N GLY A 212 -13.79 0.35 1.74
CA GLY A 212 -13.94 0.27 0.30
C GLY A 212 -15.36 -0.10 -0.08
N MET A 213 -15.78 0.38 -1.24
CA MET A 213 -17.02 0.00 -1.89
C MET A 213 -16.81 -0.14 -3.38
N SER A 214 -17.55 -1.04 -4.01
CA SER A 214 -17.54 -1.20 -5.46
C SER A 214 -18.85 -1.76 -5.94
N GLN A 215 -19.24 -1.43 -7.17
CA GLN A 215 -20.42 -2.00 -7.78
C GLN A 215 -20.23 -2.14 -9.29
N THR A 216 -20.72 -3.24 -9.85
CA THR A 216 -20.87 -3.37 -11.30
C THR A 216 -22.20 -2.77 -11.73
N LEU A 217 -22.17 -1.88 -12.72
CA LEU A 217 -23.39 -1.24 -13.21
C LEU A 217 -24.25 -2.23 -14.01
N GLU A 218 -25.56 -2.11 -13.88
CA GLU A 218 -26.49 -2.86 -14.70
C GLU A 218 -26.38 -2.41 -16.17
N HIS A 219 -26.38 -3.36 -17.11
CA HIS A 219 -26.28 -3.14 -18.57
C HIS A 219 -24.95 -2.58 -19.10
N VAL A 220 -24.04 -2.12 -18.25
CA VAL A 220 -22.72 -1.61 -18.65
C VAL A 220 -21.65 -2.49 -18.00
N PRO A 221 -20.69 -3.04 -18.76
CA PRO A 221 -19.62 -3.87 -18.20
C PRO A 221 -18.56 -2.99 -17.52
N LEU A 222 -18.97 -2.19 -16.53
CA LEU A 222 -18.17 -1.24 -15.79
C LEU A 222 -18.39 -1.48 -14.30
N ARG A 223 -17.30 -1.80 -13.59
CA ARG A 223 -17.26 -1.81 -12.13
C ARG A 223 -16.54 -0.56 -11.64
N TRP A 224 -17.20 0.21 -10.79
CA TRP A 224 -16.55 1.35 -10.12
C TRP A 224 -16.05 0.92 -8.75
N HIS A 225 -14.97 1.56 -8.30
CA HIS A 225 -14.34 1.32 -7.01
C HIS A 225 -14.11 2.66 -6.32
N MET A 226 -14.39 2.69 -5.03
CA MET A 226 -14.11 3.82 -4.15
C MET A 226 -13.51 3.27 -2.87
N THR A 227 -12.33 3.76 -2.52
CA THR A 227 -11.64 3.37 -1.28
C THR A 227 -11.29 4.62 -0.49
N PHE A 228 -11.57 4.60 0.80
CA PHE A 228 -11.04 5.52 1.78
C PHE A 228 -9.91 4.83 2.52
N GLU A 229 -8.68 5.31 2.32
CA GLU A 229 -7.47 4.72 2.90
C GLU A 229 -6.99 5.46 4.15
N ASN A 230 -6.23 4.79 5.01
CA ASN A 230 -5.61 5.38 6.21
C ASN A 230 -6.61 6.12 7.14
N LEU A 231 -7.78 5.52 7.38
CA LEU A 231 -8.85 6.12 8.19
C LEU A 231 -8.45 6.40 9.64
N GLN A 232 -7.42 5.72 10.14
CA GLN A 232 -6.85 5.92 11.48
C GLN A 232 -6.05 7.22 11.62
N GLU A 233 -5.61 7.83 10.52
CA GLU A 233 -4.71 8.98 10.55
C GLU A 233 -5.42 10.26 10.08
N TRP A 234 -5.74 11.16 11.02
CA TRP A 234 -6.36 12.44 10.68
C TRP A 234 -5.69 13.61 11.43
N PRO A 235 -5.10 14.61 10.74
CA PRO A 235 -4.95 14.72 9.29
C PRO A 235 -3.87 13.77 8.74
N ILE A 236 -4.00 13.32 7.49
CA ILE A 236 -2.94 12.63 6.73
C ILE A 236 -2.08 13.61 5.91
N GLY A 237 -2.69 14.72 5.49
CA GLY A 237 -2.00 15.74 4.71
C GLY A 237 -1.01 16.52 5.55
N ARG A 238 0.24 16.58 5.11
CA ARG A 238 1.30 17.40 5.70
C ARG A 238 1.61 18.61 4.79
N PRO A 239 1.97 19.78 5.36
CA PRO A 239 2.50 20.89 4.58
C PRO A 239 3.77 20.46 3.85
N ASN A 240 3.90 20.85 2.58
CA ASN A 240 5.09 20.58 1.79
C ASN A 240 6.08 21.75 1.92
N PRO A 241 7.28 21.56 2.52
CA PRO A 241 8.27 22.63 2.66
C PRO A 241 8.70 23.25 1.33
N ALA A 242 8.70 22.48 0.24
CA ALA A 242 9.03 22.96 -1.10
C ALA A 242 7.98 23.93 -1.68
N ARG A 243 6.85 24.12 -0.99
CA ARG A 243 5.79 25.07 -1.35
C ARG A 243 5.65 26.21 -0.36
N ALA A 244 6.56 26.33 0.60
CA ALA A 244 6.59 27.47 1.49
C ALA A 244 6.86 28.74 0.69
N THR A 245 6.10 29.79 0.96
CA THR A 245 6.32 31.11 0.37
C THR A 245 7.08 31.97 1.36
N SER A 246 8.10 32.66 0.87
CA SER A 246 8.85 33.64 1.66
C SER A 246 8.31 35.04 1.37
N ASP A 247 8.07 35.82 2.41
CA ASP A 247 7.82 37.25 2.26
C ASP A 247 9.13 38.03 2.02
N LEU A 248 9.01 39.34 1.75
CA LEU A 248 10.15 40.24 1.55
C LEU A 248 11.00 40.45 2.82
N GLU A 249 10.50 40.02 3.99
CA GLU A 249 11.16 40.10 5.29
C GLU A 249 11.86 38.79 5.67
N GLY A 250 11.73 37.75 4.83
CA GLY A 250 12.35 36.44 5.01
C GLY A 250 11.54 35.45 5.86
N ASN A 251 10.31 35.79 6.26
CA ASN A 251 9.44 34.86 6.97
C ASN A 251 8.85 33.83 5.98
N GLN A 252 8.94 32.55 6.35
CA GLN A 252 8.36 31.46 5.57
C GLN A 252 6.96 31.12 6.09
N THR A 253 5.96 31.21 5.21
CA THR A 253 4.61 30.72 5.50
C THR A 253 4.38 29.39 4.81
N GLN A 254 4.07 28.35 5.60
CA GLN A 254 3.74 27.02 5.08
C GLN A 254 2.31 26.96 4.53
N GLU A 255 2.11 26.07 3.55
CA GLU A 255 0.78 25.73 3.02
C GLU A 255 -0.13 25.20 4.15
N LYS A 256 -1.32 25.78 4.29
CA LYS A 256 -2.36 25.23 5.17
C LYS A 256 -3.17 24.17 4.42
N VAL A 257 -3.14 22.94 4.91
CA VAL A 257 -3.99 21.87 4.39
C VAL A 257 -5.41 22.04 4.94
N SER A 258 -6.37 22.35 4.06
CA SER A 258 -7.79 22.45 4.42
C SER A 258 -8.38 21.09 4.78
N PHE A 259 -9.43 21.07 5.60
CA PHE A 259 -10.19 19.86 5.96
C PHE A 259 -10.62 19.05 4.72
N PHE A 260 -11.16 19.71 3.69
CA PHE A 260 -11.58 19.02 2.46
C PHE A 260 -10.40 18.46 1.68
N ASN A 261 -9.27 19.18 1.62
CA ASN A 261 -8.06 18.67 0.98
C ASN A 261 -7.58 17.40 1.72
N ASN A 262 -7.57 17.43 3.06
CA ASN A 262 -7.27 16.25 3.86
C ASN A 262 -8.23 15.09 3.57
N ALA A 263 -9.55 15.35 3.57
CA ALA A 263 -10.56 14.34 3.26
C ALA A 263 -10.34 13.69 1.89
N PHE A 264 -10.08 14.49 0.85
CA PHE A 264 -9.78 13.96 -0.48
C PHE A 264 -8.50 13.15 -0.50
N ARG A 265 -7.48 13.46 0.31
CA ARG A 265 -6.26 12.63 0.40
C ARG A 265 -6.50 11.24 1.00
N HIS A 266 -7.67 10.96 1.57
CA HIS A 266 -8.05 9.58 1.91
C HIS A 266 -8.72 8.86 0.75
N LEU A 267 -9.14 9.56 -0.31
CA LEU A 267 -9.96 8.99 -1.38
C LEU A 267 -9.11 8.41 -2.51
N ILE A 268 -9.48 7.22 -2.96
CA ILE A 268 -9.04 6.58 -4.19
C ILE A 268 -10.28 6.20 -5.00
N LEU A 269 -10.26 6.52 -6.29
CA LEU A 269 -11.30 6.13 -7.24
C LEU A 269 -10.71 5.21 -8.31
N GLY A 270 -11.47 4.18 -8.69
CA GLY A 270 -11.10 3.22 -9.72
C GLY A 270 -12.28 2.85 -10.60
N ALA A 271 -11.99 2.43 -11.82
CA ALA A 271 -12.96 1.95 -12.80
C ALA A 271 -12.36 0.76 -13.57
N GLU A 272 -13.07 -0.36 -13.61
CA GLU A 272 -12.71 -1.57 -14.36
C GLU A 272 -13.77 -1.83 -15.44
N LEU A 273 -13.37 -1.71 -16.70
CA LEU A 273 -14.17 -2.08 -17.86
C LEU A 273 -13.91 -3.54 -18.22
N PHE A 274 -15.00 -4.27 -18.45
CA PHE A 274 -15.03 -5.70 -18.79
C PHE A 274 -14.36 -6.61 -17.74
N PRO A 275 -14.72 -6.50 -16.44
CA PRO A 275 -14.08 -7.26 -15.36
C PRO A 275 -14.11 -8.79 -15.59
N ASP A 276 -15.22 -9.32 -16.10
CA ASP A 276 -15.42 -10.77 -16.29
C ASP A 276 -14.98 -11.29 -17.66
N LYS A 277 -14.52 -10.41 -18.55
CA LYS A 277 -14.16 -10.80 -19.92
C LYS A 277 -12.68 -11.17 -20.01
N GLY A 278 -12.30 -11.73 -21.16
CA GLY A 278 -10.91 -12.07 -21.44
C GLY A 278 -10.00 -10.85 -21.64
N PHE A 279 -10.56 -9.66 -21.84
CA PHE A 279 -9.82 -8.41 -21.91
C PHE A 279 -10.45 -7.41 -20.94
N ASN A 280 -9.62 -6.70 -20.19
CA ASN A 280 -10.08 -5.64 -19.29
C ASN A 280 -9.21 -4.39 -19.41
N ILE A 281 -9.85 -3.24 -19.16
CA ILE A 281 -9.20 -1.94 -19.08
C ILE A 281 -9.49 -1.37 -17.70
N ARG A 282 -8.47 -0.84 -17.05
CA ARG A 282 -8.55 -0.32 -15.69
C ARG A 282 -8.00 1.09 -15.66
N LEU A 283 -8.70 1.96 -14.95
CA LEU A 283 -8.31 3.34 -14.72
C LEU A 283 -8.46 3.65 -13.23
N GLY A 284 -7.56 4.46 -12.69
CA GLY A 284 -7.57 4.81 -11.28
C GLY A 284 -6.98 6.19 -11.01
N TYR A 285 -7.42 6.79 -9.91
CA TYR A 285 -6.95 8.08 -9.43
C TYR A 285 -6.82 8.06 -7.90
N SER A 286 -5.59 8.22 -7.41
CA SER A 286 -5.31 8.47 -6.00
C SER A 286 -5.12 9.98 -5.79
N PHE A 287 -6.00 10.58 -4.99
CA PHE A 287 -5.93 12.01 -4.67
C PHE A 287 -4.74 12.33 -3.78
N ARG A 288 -4.37 11.42 -2.85
CA ARG A 288 -3.17 11.55 -2.02
C ARG A 288 -1.92 11.67 -2.87
N ARG A 289 -1.72 10.68 -3.76
CA ARG A 289 -0.55 10.62 -4.63
C ARG A 289 -0.51 11.81 -5.58
N ALA A 290 -1.67 12.26 -6.06
CA ALA A 290 -1.76 13.49 -6.86
C ALA A 290 -1.26 14.71 -6.08
N GLU A 291 -1.71 14.92 -4.84
CA GLU A 291 -1.36 16.10 -4.07
C GLU A 291 0.07 16.06 -3.52
N GLU A 292 0.54 14.91 -3.02
CA GLU A 292 1.87 14.77 -2.41
C GLU A 292 3.00 14.88 -3.44
N LEU A 293 2.82 14.28 -4.63
CA LEU A 293 3.84 14.27 -5.67
C LEU A 293 3.71 15.41 -6.69
N ARG A 294 2.80 16.36 -6.43
CA ARG A 294 2.66 17.57 -7.26
C ARG A 294 3.91 18.44 -7.16
N ILE A 295 4.57 18.63 -8.30
CA ILE A 295 5.63 19.63 -8.49
C ILE A 295 4.97 20.95 -8.88
N LEU A 296 5.39 22.05 -8.27
CA LEU A 296 4.90 23.40 -8.61
C LEU A 296 5.23 23.73 -10.06
N GLU A 297 4.36 24.54 -10.69
CA GLU A 297 4.54 25.05 -12.06
C GLU A 297 4.58 23.99 -13.18
N GLN A 298 4.34 22.70 -12.86
CA GLN A 298 4.24 21.62 -13.83
C GLN A 298 2.85 21.00 -13.85
N ARG A 299 2.42 20.55 -15.05
CA ARG A 299 1.17 19.79 -15.19
C ARG A 299 1.32 18.43 -14.50
N ASN A 300 0.46 18.18 -13.51
CA ASN A 300 0.54 17.02 -12.66
C ASN A 300 -0.44 15.91 -13.08
N PHE A 301 0.07 14.70 -13.20
CA PHE A 301 -0.71 13.49 -13.47
C PHE A 301 -0.34 12.34 -12.53
N SER A 302 0.32 12.63 -11.41
CA SER A 302 0.83 11.65 -10.45
C SER A 302 -0.25 10.84 -9.74
N GLY A 303 -1.51 11.31 -9.76
CA GLY A 303 -2.63 10.53 -9.25
C GLY A 303 -3.08 9.41 -10.18
N LEU A 304 -2.86 9.55 -11.50
CA LEU A 304 -3.45 8.67 -12.50
C LEU A 304 -2.71 7.34 -12.62
N SER A 305 -3.49 6.28 -12.84
CA SER A 305 -3.00 4.97 -13.19
C SER A 305 -3.89 4.32 -14.24
N PHE A 306 -3.27 3.52 -15.09
CA PHE A 306 -3.93 2.79 -16.16
C PHE A 306 -3.38 1.37 -16.20
N GLY A 307 -4.24 0.42 -16.56
CA GLY A 307 -3.82 -0.95 -16.78
C GLY A 307 -4.69 -1.70 -17.76
N VAL A 308 -4.12 -2.78 -18.29
CA VAL A 308 -4.79 -3.72 -19.18
C VAL A 308 -4.53 -5.13 -18.72
N GLY A 309 -5.53 -5.99 -18.88
CA GLY A 309 -5.43 -7.41 -18.61
C GLY A 309 -5.91 -8.22 -19.79
N ILE A 310 -5.19 -9.29 -20.12
CA ILE A 310 -5.56 -10.23 -21.19
C ILE A 310 -5.50 -11.65 -20.63
N LYS A 311 -6.61 -12.39 -20.75
CA LYS A 311 -6.73 -13.82 -20.48
C LYS A 311 -6.48 -14.61 -21.76
N MET A 312 -5.50 -15.51 -21.72
CA MET A 312 -5.22 -16.51 -22.73
C MET A 312 -5.28 -17.90 -22.09
N LYS A 313 -6.37 -18.64 -22.33
CA LYS A 313 -6.61 -19.95 -21.71
C LYS A 313 -6.51 -19.87 -20.17
N LYS A 314 -5.55 -20.60 -19.59
CA LYS A 314 -5.27 -20.66 -18.15
C LYS A 314 -4.38 -19.51 -17.64
N MET A 315 -3.87 -18.65 -18.52
CA MET A 315 -2.96 -17.57 -18.13
C MET A 315 -3.66 -16.21 -18.28
N ARG A 316 -3.43 -15.32 -17.32
CA ARG A 316 -3.85 -13.91 -17.38
C ARG A 316 -2.63 -13.02 -17.22
N PHE A 317 -2.36 -12.23 -18.23
CA PHE A 317 -1.30 -11.23 -18.21
C PHE A 317 -1.93 -9.89 -17.83
N SER A 318 -1.37 -9.23 -16.83
CA SER A 318 -1.76 -7.87 -16.44
C SER A 318 -0.56 -6.95 -16.54
N TYR A 319 -0.76 -5.80 -17.17
CA TYR A 319 0.22 -4.72 -17.21
C TYR A 319 -0.43 -3.47 -16.66
N SER A 320 0.31 -2.69 -15.88
CA SER A 320 -0.19 -1.42 -15.36
C SER A 320 0.92 -0.40 -15.27
N HIS A 321 0.54 0.85 -15.51
CA HIS A 321 1.43 1.99 -15.48
C HIS A 321 0.86 3.01 -14.50
N ALA A 322 1.66 3.34 -13.49
CA ALA A 322 1.36 4.39 -12.53
C ALA A 322 2.40 5.49 -12.67
N ARG A 323 1.93 6.71 -12.88
CA ARG A 323 2.80 7.89 -12.94
C ARG A 323 2.99 8.42 -11.53
N TYR A 324 4.24 8.61 -11.07
CA TYR A 324 4.52 9.13 -9.73
C TYR A 324 4.98 10.58 -9.80
N THR A 325 5.80 10.97 -10.76
CA THR A 325 6.16 12.38 -11.04
C THR A 325 6.32 12.60 -12.54
N SER A 326 6.64 13.81 -12.98
CA SER A 326 7.02 14.06 -14.39
C SER A 326 8.26 13.28 -14.80
N ALA A 327 9.18 13.03 -13.87
CA ALA A 327 10.46 12.38 -14.11
C ALA A 327 10.47 10.89 -13.75
N SER A 328 9.39 10.36 -13.15
CA SER A 328 9.39 8.97 -12.71
C SER A 328 8.03 8.29 -12.73
N ASN A 329 8.06 7.06 -13.23
CA ASN A 329 6.90 6.21 -13.46
C ASN A 329 7.26 4.80 -12.98
N ALA A 330 6.26 4.02 -12.55
CA ALA A 330 6.44 2.60 -12.28
C ALA A 330 5.55 1.77 -13.20
N SER A 331 6.13 0.70 -13.71
CA SER A 331 5.43 -0.32 -14.49
C SER A 331 5.31 -1.59 -13.66
N PHE A 332 4.11 -2.16 -13.67
CA PHE A 332 3.76 -3.37 -12.95
C PHE A 332 3.43 -4.46 -13.96
N PHE A 333 4.04 -5.62 -13.76
CA PHE A 333 3.82 -6.81 -14.57
C PHE A 333 3.26 -7.89 -13.66
N GLY A 334 2.22 -8.56 -14.12
CA GLY A 334 1.57 -9.62 -13.38
C GLY A 334 1.20 -10.76 -14.30
N LEU A 335 1.44 -11.96 -13.81
CA LEU A 335 1.02 -13.20 -14.43
C LEU A 335 0.21 -13.98 -13.42
N GLN A 336 -1.02 -14.31 -13.78
CA GLN A 336 -1.85 -15.23 -13.03
C GLN A 336 -2.09 -16.49 -13.85
N ILE A 337 -1.99 -17.65 -13.19
CA ILE A 337 -2.04 -18.97 -13.79
C ILE A 337 -3.08 -19.81 -13.03
N ASP A 338 -4.03 -20.34 -13.78
CA ASP A 338 -4.95 -21.37 -13.33
C ASP A 338 -4.26 -22.74 -13.48
N LEU A 339 -4.07 -23.46 -12.38
CA LEU A 339 -3.34 -24.73 -12.35
C LEU A 339 -4.25 -25.95 -12.53
N GLN A 340 -5.58 -25.79 -12.62
CA GLN A 340 -6.53 -26.88 -12.88
C GLN A 340 -6.60 -27.24 -14.35
#